data_AF-A0A8S9KGJ5-F1
#
_entry.id   AF-A0A8S9KGJ5-F1
#
_cell.length_a   1.000
_cell.length_b   1.000
_cell.length_c   1.000
_cell.angle_alpha   90.00
_cell.angle_beta   90.00
_cell.angle_gamma   90.00
#
_symmetry.space_group_name_H-M   'P 1'
#
loop_
_entity.id
_entity.type
_entity.pdbx_description
1 polymer ?
#
loop_
_entity_poly.entity_id
_entity_poly.type
_entity_poly.pdbx_seq_one_letter_code
_entity_poly.pdbx_strand_id
1 'polypeptide(L)'
;MESFPRRRLLHPYERSLIELTLGDGKYEEVLGKVDALRKKVLSVGKEHASLCAKVRPLNPALSKREAEDRLSEGVEKLEMVFQQEGRAVDDLLSIAKVLRAMPVIDLEMPTLCLVGAPNVGKSSLVRILSTGKPEICNYPFTTRGILMGHVILNYQRFQVTDTPGLLRRCDGKV
;
A
#
# COMPACT_ATOMS: atom_id res chain seq x y z
N MET A 1 -11.08 -1.50 -2.24
CA MET A 1 -10.57 -1.85 -0.89
C MET A 1 -10.07 -3.28 -0.79
N GLU A 2 -10.60 -4.22 -1.57
CA GLU A 2 -10.12 -5.61 -1.57
C GLU A 2 -8.70 -5.76 -2.12
N SER A 3 -8.25 -4.84 -2.97
CA SER A 3 -6.90 -4.81 -3.53
C SER A 3 -5.81 -4.27 -2.59
N PHE A 4 -6.17 -3.68 -1.44
CA PHE A 4 -5.17 -3.20 -0.48
C PHE A 4 -4.96 -4.24 0.63
N PRO A 5 -3.70 -4.59 0.95
CA PRO A 5 -3.41 -5.63 1.92
C PRO A 5 -3.89 -5.23 3.31
N ARG A 6 -4.73 -6.07 3.92
CA ARG A 6 -5.15 -5.84 5.31
C ARG A 6 -4.00 -6.22 6.23
N ARG A 7 -3.63 -5.34 7.17
CA ARG A 7 -2.59 -5.62 8.18
C ARG A 7 -2.76 -7.01 8.77
N ARG A 8 -3.96 -7.37 9.22
CA ARG A 8 -4.25 -8.69 9.84
C ARG A 8 -3.87 -9.91 8.98
N LEU A 9 -3.85 -9.76 7.66
CA LEU A 9 -3.52 -10.82 6.70
C LEU A 9 -2.08 -10.75 6.18
N LEU A 10 -1.38 -9.63 6.43
CA LEU A 10 0.03 -9.47 6.09
C LEU A 10 0.92 -10.30 7.03
N HIS A 11 2.00 -10.83 6.47
CA HIS A 11 3.04 -11.49 7.22
C HIS A 11 3.71 -10.49 8.19
N PRO A 12 4.21 -10.92 9.37
CA PRO A 12 4.87 -10.02 10.33
C PRO A 12 5.97 -9.18 9.71
N TYR A 13 6.76 -9.76 8.81
CA TYR A 13 7.79 -9.05 8.05
C TYR A 13 7.23 -7.88 7.23
N GLU A 14 6.17 -8.11 6.45
CA GLU A 14 5.55 -7.08 5.62
C GLU A 14 4.93 -5.98 6.48
N ARG A 15 4.32 -6.33 7.62
CA ARG A 15 3.83 -5.34 8.59
C ARG A 15 4.95 -4.44 9.09
N SER A 16 6.04 -5.04 9.57
CA SER A 16 7.19 -4.28 10.06
C SER A 16 7.75 -3.38 8.97
N LEU A 17 7.83 -3.86 7.73
CA LEU A 17 8.33 -3.08 6.61
C LEU A 17 7.41 -1.88 6.30
N ILE A 18 6.09 -2.07 6.33
CA ILE A 18 5.11 -1.00 6.15
C ILE A 18 5.19 0.03 7.28
N GLU A 19 5.20 -0.41 8.53
CA GLU A 19 5.29 0.44 9.72
C GLU A 19 6.58 1.26 9.71
N LEU A 20 7.71 0.64 9.36
CA LEU A 20 8.99 1.31 9.18
C LEU A 20 8.93 2.35 8.06
N THR A 21 8.29 2.05 6.93
CA THR A 21 8.29 2.96 5.78
C THR A 21 7.33 4.14 5.94
N LEU A 22 6.10 3.87 6.39
CA LEU A 22 5.01 4.84 6.39
C LEU A 22 4.81 5.51 7.76
N GLY A 23 5.45 4.97 8.80
CA GLY A 23 5.19 5.34 10.19
C GLY A 23 4.04 4.51 10.78
N ASP A 24 4.08 4.37 12.10
CA ASP A 24 3.11 3.55 12.83
C ASP A 24 1.68 4.13 12.71
N GLY A 25 0.71 3.26 12.40
CA GLY A 25 -0.71 3.60 12.32
C GLY A 25 -1.18 4.46 11.12
N LYS A 26 -0.26 5.09 10.38
CA LYS A 26 -0.62 6.01 9.28
C LYS A 26 -1.33 5.29 8.13
N TYR A 27 -0.92 4.06 7.83
CA TYR A 27 -1.52 3.24 6.78
C TYR A 27 -3.00 2.93 7.07
N GLU A 28 -3.30 2.52 8.31
CA GLU A 28 -4.65 2.22 8.78
C GLU A 28 -5.52 3.45 8.84
N GLU A 29 -4.97 4.58 9.29
CA GLU A 29 -5.69 5.85 9.37
C GLU A 29 -6.19 6.26 7.97
N VAL A 30 -5.32 6.24 6.96
CA VAL A 30 -5.68 6.61 5.58
C VAL A 30 -6.71 5.63 5.00
N LEU A 31 -6.52 4.33 5.21
CA LEU A 31 -7.51 3.34 4.78
C LEU A 31 -8.86 3.57 5.46
N GLY A 32 -8.88 3.90 6.76
CA GLY A 32 -10.10 4.22 7.50
C GLY A 32 -10.81 5.44 6.92
N LYS A 33 -10.08 6.51 6.61
CA LYS A 33 -10.63 7.73 5.98
C LYS A 33 -11.26 7.42 4.62
N VAL A 34 -10.59 6.63 3.78
CA VAL A 34 -11.13 6.24 2.47
C VAL A 34 -12.37 5.34 2.61
N ASP A 35 -12.44 4.48 3.64
CA ASP A 35 -13.63 3.65 3.90
C ASP A 35 -14.83 4.51 4.33
N ALA A 36 -14.57 5.50 5.19
CA ALA A 36 -15.56 6.47 5.64
C ALA A 36 -16.08 7.29 4.45
N LEU A 37 -15.20 7.80 3.60
CA LEU A 37 -15.56 8.52 2.38
C LEU A 37 -16.42 7.66 1.45
N ARG A 38 -16.00 6.41 1.20
CA ARG A 38 -16.79 5.45 0.40
C ARG A 38 -18.20 5.28 0.96
N LYS A 39 -18.33 5.09 2.28
CA LYS A 39 -19.63 4.92 2.94
C LYS A 39 -20.51 6.15 2.79
N LYS A 40 -19.96 7.37 2.95
CA LYS A 40 -20.70 8.63 2.77
C LYS A 40 -21.19 8.79 1.33
N VAL A 41 -20.30 8.62 0.35
CA VAL A 41 -20.63 8.68 -1.08
C VAL A 41 -21.73 7.68 -1.44
N LEU A 42 -21.62 6.44 -0.96
CA LEU A 42 -22.65 5.41 -1.19
C LEU A 42 -23.99 5.74 -0.52
N SER A 43 -23.96 6.36 0.67
CA SER A 43 -25.18 6.77 1.38
C SER A 43 -25.93 7.86 0.60
N VAL A 44 -25.22 8.92 0.21
CA VAL A 44 -25.77 10.03 -0.59
C VAL A 44 -26.29 9.51 -1.94
N GLY A 45 -25.50 8.66 -2.61
CA GLY A 45 -25.92 8.06 -3.88
C GLY A 45 -27.20 7.22 -3.75
N LYS A 46 -27.34 6.41 -2.69
CA LYS A 46 -28.56 5.61 -2.44
C LYS A 46 -29.77 6.48 -2.13
N GLU A 47 -29.58 7.54 -1.34
CA GLU A 47 -30.66 8.48 -0.99
C GLU A 47 -31.20 9.17 -2.24
N HIS A 48 -30.32 9.77 -3.04
CA HIS A 48 -30.70 10.44 -4.28
C HIS A 48 -31.28 9.47 -5.33
N ALA A 49 -30.72 8.25 -5.45
CA ALA A 49 -31.31 7.22 -6.31
C ALA A 49 -32.73 6.83 -5.88
N SER A 50 -32.99 6.72 -4.57
CA SER A 50 -34.33 6.46 -4.04
C SER A 50 -35.30 7.61 -4.31
N LEU A 51 -34.84 8.86 -4.18
CA LEU A 51 -35.65 10.05 -4.47
C LEU A 51 -36.01 10.16 -5.95
N CYS A 52 -35.09 9.78 -6.85
CA CYS A 52 -35.36 9.70 -8.29
C CYS A 52 -36.36 8.57 -8.61
N ALA A 53 -36.23 7.40 -7.98
CA ALA A 53 -37.12 6.27 -8.20
C ALA A 53 -38.57 6.52 -7.71
N LYS A 54 -38.75 7.41 -6.72
CA LYS A 54 -40.07 7.78 -6.17
C LYS A 54 -40.80 8.84 -7.01
N VAL A 55 -40.16 9.41 -8.03
CA VAL A 55 -40.83 10.33 -8.97
C VAL A 55 -41.85 9.51 -9.77
N ARG A 56 -43.11 9.59 -9.36
CA ARG A 56 -44.23 8.98 -10.07
C ARG A 56 -44.63 9.93 -11.20
N PRO A 57 -44.65 9.49 -12.47
CA PRO A 57 -44.98 10.39 -13.56
C PRO A 57 -46.47 10.77 -13.48
N LEU A 58 -46.77 12.02 -13.12
CA LEU A 58 -48.07 12.64 -13.39
C LEU A 58 -48.15 13.16 -14.83
N ASN A 59 -47.00 13.45 -15.46
CA ASN A 59 -46.89 13.87 -16.87
C ASN A 59 -45.49 13.51 -17.43
N PRO A 60 -45.37 12.82 -18.59
CA PRO A 60 -44.10 12.32 -19.09
C PRO A 60 -43.08 13.40 -19.51
N ALA A 61 -43.53 14.59 -19.93
CA ALA A 61 -42.64 15.68 -20.33
C ALA A 61 -42.10 16.51 -19.13
N LEU A 62 -42.92 16.71 -18.10
CA LEU A 62 -42.52 17.38 -16.84
C LEU A 62 -41.63 16.47 -15.98
N SER A 63 -41.92 15.16 -15.99
CA SER A 63 -41.15 14.14 -15.27
C SER A 63 -39.70 14.01 -15.73
N LYS A 64 -39.37 14.38 -16.98
CA LYS A 64 -37.99 14.29 -17.48
C LYS A 64 -37.11 15.41 -16.94
N ARG A 65 -37.59 16.66 -16.97
CA ARG A 65 -36.87 17.82 -16.41
C ARG A 65 -36.65 17.69 -14.91
N GLU A 66 -37.70 17.32 -14.15
CA GLU A 66 -37.57 17.13 -12.70
C GLU A 66 -36.59 16.00 -12.33
N ALA A 67 -36.51 14.95 -13.17
CA ALA A 67 -35.54 13.88 -12.97
C ALA A 67 -34.09 14.33 -13.28
N GLU A 68 -33.90 15.14 -14.32
CA GLU A 68 -32.61 15.75 -14.67
C GLU A 68 -32.12 16.72 -13.57
N ASP A 69 -33.00 17.60 -13.08
CA ASP A 69 -32.67 18.56 -12.01
C ASP A 69 -32.25 17.83 -10.73
N ARG A 70 -32.97 16.76 -10.33
CA ARG A 70 -32.61 15.96 -9.15
C ARG A 70 -31.32 15.17 -9.32
N LEU A 71 -31.03 14.72 -10.54
CA LEU A 71 -29.76 14.09 -10.84
C LEU A 71 -28.62 15.09 -10.68
N SER A 72 -28.78 16.31 -11.22
CA SER A 72 -27.80 17.39 -11.09
C SER A 72 -27.52 17.70 -9.62
N GLU A 73 -28.57 17.88 -8.82
CA GLU A 73 -28.44 18.14 -7.37
C GLU A 73 -27.72 17.00 -6.64
N GLY A 74 -28.02 15.74 -7.00
CA GLY A 74 -27.35 14.57 -6.43
C GLY A 74 -25.86 14.51 -6.78
N VAL A 75 -25.50 14.84 -8.03
CA VAL A 75 -24.12 14.89 -8.49
C VAL A 75 -23.35 16.00 -7.79
N GLU A 76 -23.93 17.20 -7.68
CA GLU A 76 -23.32 18.32 -6.95
C GLU A 76 -23.04 17.98 -5.48
N LYS A 77 -24.00 17.32 -4.80
CA LYS A 77 -23.81 16.85 -3.42
C LYS A 77 -22.70 15.81 -3.30
N LEU A 78 -22.61 14.88 -4.25
CA LEU A 78 -21.51 13.91 -4.29
C LEU A 78 -20.17 14.58 -4.50
N GLU A 79 -20.10 15.56 -5.41
CA GLU A 79 -18.89 16.33 -5.67
C GLU A 79 -18.45 17.13 -4.45
N MET A 80 -19.39 17.79 -3.75
CA MET A 80 -19.09 18.48 -2.49
C MET A 80 -18.51 17.54 -1.44
N VAL A 81 -19.10 16.36 -1.24
CA VAL A 81 -18.58 15.36 -0.29
C VAL A 81 -17.18 14.89 -0.69
N PHE A 82 -16.97 14.67 -1.99
CA PHE A 82 -15.66 14.26 -2.49
C PHE A 82 -14.61 15.36 -2.35
N GLN A 83 -14.93 16.63 -2.63
CA GLN A 83 -13.98 17.74 -2.49
C GLN A 83 -13.57 17.98 -1.03
N GLN A 84 -14.47 17.75 -0.07
CA GLN A 84 -14.16 17.91 1.36
C GLN A 84 -13.17 16.85 1.89
N GLU A 85 -13.27 15.61 1.41
CA GLU A 85 -12.53 14.46 1.96
C GLU A 85 -11.59 13.77 0.94
N GLY A 86 -11.51 14.29 -0.28
CA GLY A 86 -10.76 13.71 -1.40
C GLY A 86 -9.27 13.58 -1.15
N ARG A 87 -8.72 14.40 -0.23
CA ARG A 87 -7.33 14.31 0.22
C ARG A 87 -6.97 12.91 0.73
N ALA A 88 -7.93 12.17 1.31
CA ALA A 88 -7.69 10.79 1.75
C ALA A 88 -7.35 9.84 0.58
N VAL A 89 -7.90 10.11 -0.61
CA VAL A 89 -7.60 9.34 -1.83
C VAL A 89 -6.20 9.68 -2.34
N ASP A 90 -5.79 10.94 -2.28
CA ASP A 90 -4.44 11.37 -2.64
C ASP A 90 -3.39 10.77 -1.69
N ASP A 91 -3.68 10.77 -0.38
CA ASP A 91 -2.85 10.13 0.64
C ASP A 91 -2.72 8.62 0.34
N LEU A 92 -3.82 7.94 0.00
CA LEU A 92 -3.79 6.52 -0.37
C LEU A 92 -2.98 6.27 -1.65
N LEU A 93 -3.09 7.17 -2.64
CA LEU A 93 -2.29 7.10 -3.87
C LEU A 93 -0.79 7.26 -3.58
N SER A 94 -0.44 8.17 -2.67
CA SER A 94 0.95 8.38 -2.24
C SER A 94 1.51 7.11 -1.57
N ILE A 95 0.74 6.49 -0.68
CA ILE A 95 1.06 5.21 -0.03
C ILE A 95 1.24 4.11 -1.08
N ALA A 96 0.32 4.01 -2.05
CA ALA A 96 0.40 3.00 -3.10
C ALA A 96 1.67 3.15 -3.95
N LYS A 97 2.12 4.38 -4.24
CA LYS A 97 3.39 4.63 -4.94
C LYS A 97 4.58 4.10 -4.14
N VAL A 98 4.60 4.34 -2.82
CA VAL A 98 5.65 3.85 -1.92
C VAL A 98 5.65 2.32 -1.87
N LEU A 99 4.50 1.69 -1.67
CA LEU A 99 4.38 0.23 -1.59
C LEU A 99 4.81 -0.47 -2.89
N ARG A 100 4.55 0.12 -4.06
CA ARG A 100 5.01 -0.44 -5.35
C ARG A 100 6.53 -0.43 -5.53
N ALA A 101 7.23 0.47 -4.86
CA ALA A 101 8.70 0.55 -4.91
C ALA A 101 9.38 -0.35 -3.88
N MET A 102 8.59 -1.00 -3.02
CA MET A 102 9.08 -1.87 -1.95
C MET A 102 9.56 -3.21 -2.52
N PRO A 103 10.64 -3.77 -1.98
CA PRO A 103 11.15 -5.05 -2.46
C PRO A 103 10.20 -6.18 -2.09
N VAL A 104 9.93 -7.04 -3.08
CA VAL A 104 9.16 -8.26 -2.89
C VAL A 104 10.11 -9.34 -2.40
N ILE A 105 9.74 -10.00 -1.31
CA ILE A 105 10.49 -11.13 -0.75
C ILE A 105 9.55 -12.32 -0.72
N ASP A 106 10.06 -13.46 -1.16
CA ASP A 106 9.34 -14.70 -1.01
C ASP A 106 9.54 -15.21 0.43
N LEU A 107 8.50 -15.07 1.24
CA LEU A 107 8.52 -15.45 2.64
C LEU A 107 8.41 -16.96 2.86
N GLU A 108 8.03 -17.71 1.83
CA GLU A 108 7.97 -19.18 1.87
C GLU A 108 9.30 -19.80 1.43
N MET A 109 10.15 -19.04 0.74
CA MET A 109 11.48 -19.47 0.34
C MET A 109 12.48 -19.41 1.50
N PRO A 110 13.23 -20.50 1.76
CA PRO A 110 14.31 -20.48 2.74
C PRO A 110 15.33 -19.38 2.41
N THR A 111 15.56 -18.48 3.38
CA THR A 111 16.39 -17.29 3.19
C THR A 111 17.63 -17.33 4.07
N LEU A 112 18.81 -17.15 3.45
CA LEU A 112 20.10 -16.98 4.08
C LEU A 112 20.47 -15.49 4.15
N CYS A 113 20.42 -14.91 5.35
CA CYS A 113 20.89 -13.54 5.59
C CYS A 113 22.38 -13.53 5.94
N LEU A 114 23.19 -12.80 5.17
CA LEU A 114 24.56 -12.48 5.55
C LEU A 114 24.57 -11.26 6.47
N VAL A 115 25.07 -11.45 7.70
CA VAL A 115 25.17 -10.41 8.73
C VAL A 115 26.63 -10.25 9.13
N GLY A 116 27.10 -9.01 9.25
CA GLY A 116 28.47 -8.72 9.64
C GLY A 116 28.87 -7.26 9.43
N ALA A 117 30.09 -6.90 9.81
CA ALA A 117 30.58 -5.53 9.73
C ALA A 117 30.52 -4.96 8.30
N PRO A 118 30.38 -3.64 8.12
CA PRO A 118 30.49 -3.01 6.81
C PRO A 118 31.79 -3.39 6.10
N ASN A 119 31.75 -3.50 4.77
CA ASN A 119 32.91 -3.75 3.90
C ASN A 119 33.66 -5.10 4.09
N VAL A 120 33.13 -6.08 4.85
CA VAL A 120 33.74 -7.43 4.97
C VAL A 120 33.51 -8.35 3.75
N GLY A 121 33.02 -7.80 2.64
CA GLY A 121 32.81 -8.56 1.41
C GLY A 121 31.49 -9.34 1.31
N LYS A 122 30.52 -9.12 2.22
CA LYS A 122 29.19 -9.79 2.19
C LYS A 122 28.51 -9.67 0.82
N SER A 123 28.42 -8.45 0.28
CA SER A 123 27.80 -8.21 -1.03
C SER A 123 28.52 -8.93 -2.17
N SER A 124 29.85 -9.05 -2.09
CA SER A 124 30.64 -9.83 -3.05
C SER A 124 30.32 -11.33 -2.94
N LEU A 125 30.15 -11.85 -1.72
CA LEU A 125 29.77 -13.24 -1.50
C LEU A 125 28.37 -13.53 -2.07
N VAL A 126 27.39 -12.64 -1.89
CA VAL A 126 26.06 -12.80 -2.51
C VAL A 126 26.16 -12.83 -4.04
N ARG A 127 27.00 -11.98 -4.65
CA ARG A 127 27.22 -11.99 -6.11
C ARG A 127 27.83 -13.28 -6.64
N ILE A 128 28.74 -13.88 -5.89
CA ILE A 128 29.42 -15.12 -6.29
C ILE A 128 28.49 -16.32 -6.11
N LEU A 129 27.73 -16.36 -5.01
CA LEU A 129 26.81 -17.46 -4.72
C LEU A 129 25.59 -17.45 -5.64
N SER A 130 25.07 -16.26 -5.96
CA SER A 130 23.86 -16.11 -6.75
C SER A 130 24.00 -16.72 -8.15
N THR A 131 23.05 -17.57 -8.53
CA THR A 131 22.97 -18.20 -9.85
C THR A 131 22.70 -17.18 -10.97
N GLY A 132 22.21 -15.98 -10.63
CA GLY A 132 21.97 -14.86 -11.54
C GLY A 132 22.50 -13.53 -11.01
N LYS A 133 22.24 -12.43 -11.74
CA LYS A 133 22.57 -11.08 -11.27
C LYS A 133 21.72 -10.74 -10.05
N PRO A 134 22.34 -10.49 -8.88
CA PRO A 134 21.58 -10.08 -7.70
C PRO A 134 20.87 -8.75 -7.93
N GLU A 135 19.66 -8.64 -7.39
CA GLU A 135 18.85 -7.42 -7.42
C GLU A 135 19.21 -6.51 -6.25
N ILE A 136 19.14 -5.19 -6.48
CA ILE A 136 19.32 -4.19 -5.44
C ILE A 136 17.93 -3.73 -4.99
N CYS A 137 17.58 -4.09 -3.76
CA CYS A 137 16.29 -3.84 -3.16
C CYS A 137 16.34 -2.60 -2.25
N ASN A 138 15.41 -1.66 -2.44
CA ASN A 138 15.33 -0.47 -1.59
C ASN A 138 14.68 -0.82 -0.26
N TYR A 139 15.46 -0.76 0.83
CA TYR A 139 14.93 -0.99 2.16
C TYR A 139 14.74 0.33 2.93
N PRO A 140 13.65 0.46 3.70
CA PRO A 140 13.46 1.62 4.55
C PRO A 140 14.63 1.79 5.52
N PHE A 141 15.07 3.03 5.72
CA PHE A 141 16.18 3.40 6.62
C PHE A 141 17.57 2.90 6.23
N THR A 142 17.73 2.27 5.08
CA THR A 142 19.05 1.88 4.58
C THR A 142 19.54 2.93 3.58
N THR A 143 20.76 3.45 3.78
CA THR A 143 21.39 4.37 2.80
C THR A 143 21.93 3.64 1.58
N ARG A 144 22.03 2.31 1.67
CA ARG A 144 22.39 1.39 0.60
C ARG A 144 21.28 0.36 0.47
N GLY A 145 20.84 0.09 -0.75
CA GLY A 145 19.91 -1.01 -1.01
C GLY A 145 20.50 -2.34 -0.53
N ILE A 146 19.63 -3.29 -0.22
CA ILE A 146 19.98 -4.67 0.14
C ILE A 146 20.19 -5.46 -1.14
N LEU A 147 21.27 -6.25 -1.19
CA LEU A 147 21.52 -7.13 -2.33
C LEU A 147 20.77 -8.45 -2.11
N MET A 148 19.90 -8.82 -3.03
CA MET A 148 19.11 -10.06 -3.03
C MET A 148 19.54 -10.94 -4.19
N GLY A 149 19.90 -12.19 -3.92
CA GLY A 149 20.24 -13.19 -4.92
C GLY A 149 19.52 -14.51 -4.67
N HIS A 150 19.63 -15.41 -5.63
CA HIS A 150 19.05 -16.74 -5.54
C HIS A 150 20.11 -17.81 -5.78
N VAL A 151 20.05 -18.90 -5.03
CA VAL A 151 20.95 -20.04 -5.14
C VAL A 151 20.12 -21.31 -5.32
N ILE A 152 20.59 -22.21 -6.18
CA ILE A 152 20.00 -23.53 -6.33
C ILE A 152 20.96 -24.56 -5.75
N LEU A 153 20.52 -25.29 -4.72
CA LEU A 153 21.28 -26.37 -4.08
C LEU A 153 20.36 -27.59 -3.96
N ASN A 154 20.83 -28.76 -4.40
CA ASN A 154 20.07 -30.01 -4.34
C ASN A 154 18.63 -29.90 -4.90
N TYR A 155 18.48 -29.21 -6.04
CA TYR A 155 17.18 -28.92 -6.68
C TYR A 155 16.22 -28.05 -5.87
N GLN A 156 16.65 -27.48 -4.73
CA GLN A 156 15.90 -26.50 -3.95
C GLN A 156 16.43 -25.09 -4.19
N ARG A 157 15.51 -24.11 -4.20
CA ARG A 157 15.83 -22.69 -4.33
C ARG A 157 15.96 -22.05 -2.96
N PHE A 158 17.02 -21.30 -2.78
CA PHE A 158 17.30 -20.51 -1.59
C PHE A 158 17.43 -19.05 -1.98
N GLN A 159 16.94 -18.16 -1.13
CA GLN A 159 17.18 -16.74 -1.23
C GLN A 159 18.41 -16.39 -0.40
N VAL A 160 19.32 -15.57 -0.94
CA VAL A 160 20.50 -15.09 -0.21
C VAL A 160 20.46 -13.59 -0.20
N THR A 161 20.57 -12.98 0.98
CA THR A 161 20.43 -11.53 1.13
C THR A 161 21.56 -10.93 1.94
N ASP A 162 22.03 -9.76 1.51
CA ASP A 162 23.03 -8.96 2.21
C ASP A 162 22.35 -7.90 3.07
N THR A 163 22.38 -8.10 4.39
CA THR A 163 21.87 -7.07 5.29
C THR A 163 22.88 -5.91 5.39
N PRO A 164 22.43 -4.64 5.39
CA PRO A 164 23.31 -3.53 5.71
C PRO A 164 23.85 -3.83 7.10
N GLY A 165 25.18 -3.76 7.26
CA GLY A 165 25.80 -4.07 8.54
C GLY A 165 25.08 -3.31 9.65
N LEU A 166 24.74 -4.00 10.75
CA LEU A 166 24.19 -3.40 11.96
C LEU A 166 25.22 -2.40 12.48
N LEU A 167 25.22 -1.19 11.92
CA LEU A 167 25.87 -0.05 12.52
C LEU A 167 25.12 0.15 13.81
N ARG A 168 25.75 -0.27 14.90
CA ARG A 168 25.30 -0.03 16.27
C ARG A 168 25.12 1.48 16.40
N ARG A 169 23.93 1.99 16.09
CA ARG A 169 23.53 3.30 16.58
C ARG A 169 23.37 3.06 18.06
N CYS A 170 24.26 3.67 18.84
CA CYS A 170 24.03 3.80 20.26
C CYS A 170 22.73 4.59 20.37
N ASP A 171 21.62 3.90 20.59
CA ASP A 171 20.38 4.54 21.01
C ASP A 171 20.73 5.21 22.33
N GLY A 172 20.99 6.51 22.26
CA GLY A 172 21.36 7.32 23.40
C GLY A 172 20.24 7.30 24.42
N LYS A 173 20.39 6.45 25.42
CA LYS A 173 19.84 6.67 26.75
C LYS A 173 21.03 6.92 27.68
N VAL A 174 21.40 8.19 27.78
CA VAL A 174 21.92 8.82 29.00
C VAL A 174 20.85 9.79 29.44
#